data_AF-A0A3L7ZG76-F1
#
_entry.id   AF-A0A3L7ZG76-F1
#
_cell.length_a   1.000
_cell.length_b   1.000
_cell.length_c   1.000
_cell.angle_alpha   90.00
_cell.angle_beta   90.00
_cell.angle_gamma   90.00
#
_symmetry.space_group_name_H-M   'P 1'
#
loop_
_entity.id
_entity.type
_entity.pdbx_description
1 polymer ?
#
loop_
_entity_poly.entity_id
_entity_poly.type
_entity_poly.pdbx_seq_one_letter_code
_entity_poly.pdbx_strand_id
1 'polypeptide(L)'
;MKTNWGQDSPWNEYVPYKYGTSGSHCPAGCTAIAGAQYLYYLHYKNNKPVSTVTTATYNSSNNTYTYTGNSSTVWNQMAKNQSASSGQAAAAIFIGYVGQQINTKYGINESGSNRYYLADFLNQLGYNYTVKDIDYSYIITQLYNNIPTVISIFNKDAGHTLICDRYKKITTTTTSTFGWVGTDNLGNDSNERDEAGNIIGYTFTYERENLTNATHQLGMNWGYDGSYDYLWLEASSYSDWVSNTTYDTERYMLK
;
A
#
# COMPACT_ATOMS: atom_id res chain seq x y z
N MET A 1 -6.94 2.89 2.73
CA MET A 1 -7.98 1.83 2.73
C MET A 1 -8.52 1.61 4.15
N LYS A 2 -9.56 0.78 4.33
CA LYS A 2 -10.10 0.42 5.66
C LYS A 2 -9.85 -1.03 6.07
N THR A 3 -9.39 -1.88 5.14
CA THR A 3 -9.12 -3.31 5.39
C THR A 3 -7.64 -3.53 5.66
N ASN A 4 -7.32 -4.54 6.46
CA ASN A 4 -5.98 -5.06 6.72
C ASN A 4 -6.06 -6.60 6.65
N TRP A 5 -6.43 -7.13 5.50
CA TRP A 5 -6.53 -8.58 5.29
C TRP A 5 -5.13 -9.19 5.08
N GLY A 6 -4.92 -10.38 5.62
CA GLY A 6 -3.68 -11.15 5.53
C GLY A 6 -3.79 -12.33 4.57
N GLN A 7 -2.68 -13.05 4.35
CA GLN A 7 -2.66 -14.24 3.51
C GLN A 7 -2.97 -15.54 4.25
N ASP A 8 -2.86 -15.54 5.58
CA ASP A 8 -3.08 -16.72 6.42
C ASP A 8 -4.43 -16.65 7.14
N SER A 9 -4.63 -17.54 8.12
CA SER A 9 -5.86 -17.60 8.91
C SER A 9 -6.13 -16.25 9.58
N PRO A 10 -7.38 -15.75 9.52
CA PRO A 10 -8.61 -16.43 9.07
C PRO A 10 -8.95 -16.24 7.59
N TRP A 11 -8.14 -15.51 6.83
CA TRP A 11 -8.49 -15.05 5.48
C TRP A 11 -8.40 -16.12 4.40
N ASN A 12 -7.65 -17.18 4.65
CA ASN A 12 -7.44 -18.30 3.73
C ASN A 12 -8.36 -19.50 3.98
N GLU A 13 -9.34 -19.40 4.88
CA GLU A 13 -10.19 -20.53 5.29
C GLU A 13 -10.98 -21.18 4.13
N TYR A 14 -11.18 -20.45 3.02
CA TYR A 14 -11.90 -20.95 1.85
C TYR A 14 -11.03 -21.09 0.62
N VAL A 15 -9.72 -21.32 0.77
CA VAL A 15 -8.82 -21.68 -0.35
C VAL A 15 -8.39 -23.16 -0.24
N PRO A 16 -7.79 -23.78 -1.27
CA PRO A 16 -7.35 -25.18 -1.20
C PRO A 16 -6.52 -25.53 0.05
N TYR A 17 -6.62 -26.79 0.49
CA TYR A 17 -5.76 -27.31 1.55
C TYR A 17 -4.33 -27.53 1.05
N LYS A 18 -3.33 -27.39 1.93
CA LYS A 18 -1.95 -27.76 1.64
C LYS A 18 -1.88 -29.28 1.43
N TYR A 19 -1.39 -29.69 0.25
CA TYR A 19 -1.27 -31.10 -0.09
C TYR A 19 -0.39 -31.85 0.92
N GLY A 20 -0.84 -33.02 1.37
CA GLY A 20 -0.10 -33.86 2.32
C GLY A 20 -0.07 -33.35 3.77
N THR A 21 -0.85 -32.33 4.13
CA THR A 21 -0.98 -31.86 5.52
C THR A 21 -2.39 -32.11 6.07
N SER A 22 -2.51 -32.27 7.38
CA SER A 22 -3.81 -32.40 8.05
C SER A 22 -4.44 -31.02 8.27
N GLY A 23 -5.38 -30.63 7.41
CA GLY A 23 -6.37 -29.58 7.67
C GLY A 23 -5.88 -28.12 7.59
N SER A 24 -4.66 -27.87 7.13
CA SER A 24 -4.17 -26.49 6.94
C SER A 24 -4.42 -25.98 5.52
N HIS A 25 -4.93 -24.76 5.39
CA HIS A 25 -5.14 -24.11 4.10
C HIS A 25 -3.84 -23.54 3.54
N CYS A 26 -3.69 -23.55 2.21
CA CYS A 26 -2.63 -22.80 1.53
C CYS A 26 -2.75 -21.31 1.86
N PRO A 27 -1.68 -20.50 1.75
CA PRO A 27 -1.81 -19.05 1.80
C PRO A 27 -2.78 -18.57 0.72
N ALA A 28 -3.55 -17.50 0.98
CA ALA A 28 -4.51 -16.96 0.02
C ALA A 28 -3.83 -16.39 -1.24
N GLY A 29 -2.59 -15.88 -1.09
CA GLY A 29 -1.79 -15.27 -2.14
C GLY A 29 -1.90 -13.76 -2.18
N CYS A 30 -0.75 -13.07 -2.29
CA CYS A 30 -0.66 -11.61 -2.19
C CYS A 30 -1.52 -10.87 -3.22
N THR A 31 -1.52 -11.33 -4.47
CA THR A 31 -2.34 -10.73 -5.54
C THR A 31 -3.85 -10.93 -5.28
N ALA A 32 -4.26 -12.05 -4.67
CA ALA A 32 -5.67 -12.27 -4.32
C ALA A 32 -6.09 -11.34 -3.16
N ILE A 33 -5.23 -11.17 -2.16
CA ILE A 33 -5.46 -10.23 -1.05
C ILE A 33 -5.52 -8.78 -1.54
N ALA A 34 -4.54 -8.34 -2.33
CA ALA A 34 -4.55 -7.01 -2.91
C ALA A 34 -5.79 -6.81 -3.82
N GLY A 35 -6.11 -7.78 -4.68
CA GLY A 35 -7.31 -7.71 -5.52
C GLY A 35 -8.60 -7.58 -4.71
N ALA A 36 -8.76 -8.39 -3.66
CA ALA A 36 -9.94 -8.40 -2.81
C ALA A 36 -10.08 -7.08 -2.04
N GLN A 37 -9.00 -6.61 -1.39
CA GLN A 37 -9.04 -5.33 -0.66
C GLN A 37 -9.34 -4.15 -1.60
N TYR A 38 -8.77 -4.17 -2.82
CA TYR A 38 -9.01 -3.13 -3.81
C TYR A 38 -10.46 -3.13 -4.31
N LEU A 39 -11.02 -4.31 -4.61
CA LEU A 39 -12.42 -4.46 -5.00
C LEU A 39 -13.38 -4.05 -3.88
N TYR A 40 -13.06 -4.37 -2.63
CA TYR A 40 -13.81 -3.89 -1.46
C TYR A 40 -13.83 -2.36 -1.41
N TYR A 41 -12.67 -1.71 -1.60
CA TYR A 41 -12.60 -0.26 -1.73
C TYR A 41 -13.46 0.27 -2.89
N LEU A 42 -13.35 -0.34 -4.08
CA LEU A 42 -14.10 0.08 -5.27
C LEU A 42 -15.61 -0.08 -5.10
N HIS A 43 -16.07 -1.10 -4.37
CA HIS A 43 -17.48 -1.23 -4.00
C HIS A 43 -17.98 0.01 -3.26
N TYR A 44 -17.30 0.46 -2.20
CA TYR A 44 -17.75 1.64 -1.46
C TYR A 44 -17.48 2.97 -2.19
N LYS A 45 -16.48 3.01 -3.09
CA LYS A 45 -16.15 4.21 -3.85
C LYS A 45 -17.11 4.44 -5.02
N ASN A 46 -17.42 3.39 -5.77
CA ASN A 46 -18.09 3.45 -7.07
C ASN A 46 -19.30 2.51 -7.20
N ASN A 47 -19.71 1.83 -6.12
CA ASN A 47 -20.72 0.77 -6.13
C ASN A 47 -20.39 -0.37 -7.11
N LYS A 48 -19.09 -0.68 -7.25
CA LYS A 48 -18.61 -1.63 -8.27
C LYS A 48 -17.44 -2.49 -7.78
N PRO A 49 -17.61 -3.82 -7.69
CA PRO A 49 -18.81 -4.59 -8.07
C PRO A 49 -19.99 -4.33 -7.12
N VAL A 50 -21.22 -4.37 -7.65
CA VAL A 50 -22.46 -4.12 -6.88
C VAL A 50 -22.69 -5.23 -5.86
N SER A 51 -22.40 -6.46 -6.25
CA SER A 51 -22.64 -7.67 -5.46
C SER A 51 -21.48 -8.65 -5.60
N THR A 52 -21.41 -9.61 -4.69
CA THR A 52 -20.41 -10.68 -4.72
C THR A 52 -20.97 -11.97 -4.11
N VAL A 53 -20.16 -13.02 -4.18
CA VAL A 53 -20.46 -14.35 -3.64
C VAL A 53 -20.68 -14.33 -2.13
N THR A 54 -21.45 -15.30 -1.64
CA THR A 54 -21.77 -15.45 -0.21
C THR A 54 -21.43 -16.82 0.34
N THR A 55 -21.16 -17.79 -0.55
CA THR A 55 -21.04 -19.19 -0.19
C THR A 55 -19.82 -19.79 -0.88
N ALA A 56 -19.07 -20.61 -0.15
CA ALA A 56 -17.98 -21.42 -0.70
C ALA A 56 -18.23 -22.90 -0.36
N THR A 57 -18.16 -23.77 -1.36
CA THR A 57 -18.36 -25.22 -1.21
C THR A 57 -17.08 -25.95 -1.59
N TYR A 58 -16.56 -26.76 -0.67
CA TYR A 58 -15.36 -27.54 -0.89
C TYR A 58 -15.64 -28.78 -1.74
N ASN A 59 -14.78 -29.03 -2.72
CA ASN A 59 -14.73 -30.24 -3.51
C ASN A 59 -13.45 -31.02 -3.19
N SER A 60 -13.62 -32.16 -2.51
CA SER A 60 -12.51 -33.01 -2.08
C SER A 60 -11.82 -33.75 -3.22
N SER A 61 -12.50 -34.01 -4.34
CA SER A 61 -11.93 -34.79 -5.45
C SER A 61 -10.81 -34.05 -6.17
N ASN A 62 -10.83 -32.72 -6.14
CA ASN A 62 -9.81 -31.88 -6.80
C ASN A 62 -9.16 -30.86 -5.84
N ASN A 63 -9.49 -30.90 -4.55
CA ASN A 63 -9.01 -29.95 -3.54
C ASN A 63 -9.24 -28.49 -3.94
N THR A 64 -10.47 -28.16 -4.35
CA THR A 64 -10.85 -26.79 -4.73
C THR A 64 -12.12 -26.33 -4.05
N TYR A 65 -12.36 -25.02 -4.08
CA TYR A 65 -13.63 -24.43 -3.67
C TYR A 65 -14.39 -23.91 -4.89
N THR A 66 -15.71 -24.07 -4.85
CA THR A 66 -16.64 -23.38 -5.76
C THR A 66 -17.34 -22.28 -4.99
N TYR A 67 -17.34 -21.06 -5.54
CA TYR A 67 -17.95 -19.89 -4.91
C TYR A 67 -19.25 -19.54 -5.61
N THR A 68 -20.32 -19.38 -4.83
CA THR A 68 -21.68 -19.15 -5.33
C THR A 68 -22.42 -18.13 -4.48
N GLY A 69 -23.64 -17.80 -4.91
CA GLY A 69 -24.43 -16.74 -4.31
C GLY A 69 -24.15 -15.38 -4.95
N ASN A 70 -25.01 -14.43 -4.66
CA ASN A 70 -24.91 -13.07 -5.18
C ASN A 70 -25.64 -12.11 -4.23
N SER A 71 -24.90 -11.30 -3.49
CA SER A 71 -25.47 -10.36 -2.52
C SER A 71 -24.81 -8.99 -2.62
N SER A 72 -25.63 -7.94 -2.65
CA SER A 72 -25.18 -6.54 -2.56
C SER A 72 -24.96 -6.08 -1.12
N THR A 73 -25.41 -6.83 -0.12
CA THR A 73 -25.29 -6.45 1.30
C THR A 73 -24.15 -7.15 2.04
N VAL A 74 -23.60 -8.23 1.47
CA VAL A 74 -22.53 -9.01 2.10
C VAL A 74 -21.25 -8.19 2.34
N TRP A 75 -21.00 -7.15 1.55
CA TRP A 75 -19.89 -6.21 1.77
C TRP A 75 -19.88 -5.59 3.16
N ASN A 76 -21.06 -5.35 3.75
CA ASN A 76 -21.20 -4.77 5.09
C ASN A 76 -20.90 -5.79 6.19
N GLN A 77 -20.90 -7.08 5.86
CA GLN A 77 -20.68 -8.19 6.80
C GLN A 77 -19.21 -8.60 6.86
N MET A 78 -18.38 -8.19 5.90
CA MET A 78 -16.96 -8.56 5.87
C MET A 78 -16.19 -7.86 6.99
N ALA A 79 -15.47 -8.64 7.77
CA ALA A 79 -14.51 -8.13 8.74
C ALA A 79 -13.46 -7.27 8.03
N LYS A 80 -13.03 -6.18 8.67
CA LYS A 80 -12.00 -5.29 8.09
C LYS A 80 -10.58 -5.65 8.52
N ASN A 81 -10.43 -6.33 9.66
CA ASN A 81 -9.16 -6.73 10.23
C ASN A 81 -9.37 -7.97 11.11
N GLN A 82 -8.27 -8.57 11.58
CA GLN A 82 -8.30 -9.84 12.29
C GLN A 82 -9.00 -9.72 13.66
N SER A 83 -8.95 -8.55 14.29
CA SER A 83 -9.55 -8.29 15.61
C SER A 83 -11.05 -8.03 15.60
N ALA A 84 -11.70 -8.07 14.43
CA ALA A 84 -13.15 -7.96 14.34
C ALA A 84 -13.84 -9.10 15.11
N SER A 85 -14.99 -8.84 15.72
CA SER A 85 -15.75 -9.87 16.44
C SER A 85 -16.46 -10.88 15.53
N SER A 86 -16.63 -10.56 14.25
CA SER A 86 -17.34 -11.37 13.26
C SER A 86 -17.04 -10.89 11.83
N GLY A 87 -17.36 -11.72 10.84
CA GLY A 87 -17.29 -11.35 9.42
C GLY A 87 -16.04 -11.84 8.68
N GLN A 88 -15.13 -12.53 9.37
CA GLN A 88 -13.93 -13.11 8.79
C GLN A 88 -14.26 -14.12 7.69
N ALA A 89 -15.23 -15.01 7.93
CA ALA A 89 -15.66 -15.99 6.93
C ALA A 89 -16.18 -15.32 5.65
N ALA A 90 -16.98 -14.24 5.75
CA ALA A 90 -17.46 -13.51 4.59
C ALA A 90 -16.31 -12.87 3.78
N ALA A 91 -15.30 -12.33 4.47
CA ALA A 91 -14.10 -11.82 3.82
C ALA A 91 -13.28 -12.95 3.17
N ALA A 92 -13.11 -14.08 3.85
CA ALA A 92 -12.35 -15.23 3.36
C ALA A 92 -13.01 -15.89 2.14
N ILE A 93 -14.34 -16.01 2.10
CA ILE A 93 -15.09 -16.46 0.91
C ILE A 93 -14.82 -15.53 -0.26
N PHE A 94 -14.86 -14.22 -0.02
CA PHE A 94 -14.62 -13.24 -1.08
C PHE A 94 -13.17 -13.26 -1.58
N ILE A 95 -12.20 -13.38 -0.68
CA ILE A 95 -10.77 -13.53 -1.01
C ILE A 95 -10.54 -14.78 -1.86
N GLY A 96 -11.13 -15.92 -1.45
CA GLY A 96 -11.05 -17.16 -2.22
C GLY A 96 -11.66 -17.02 -3.62
N TYR A 97 -12.81 -16.36 -3.74
CA TYR A 97 -13.44 -16.06 -5.04
C TYR A 97 -12.52 -15.21 -5.92
N VAL A 98 -11.96 -14.13 -5.40
CA VAL A 98 -11.00 -13.30 -6.14
C VAL A 98 -9.80 -14.15 -6.59
N GLY A 99 -9.26 -14.99 -5.72
CA GLY A 99 -8.19 -15.93 -6.05
C GLY A 99 -8.54 -16.88 -7.20
N GLN A 100 -9.77 -17.40 -7.24
CA GLN A 100 -10.26 -18.19 -8.37
C GLN A 100 -10.33 -17.36 -9.66
N GLN A 101 -10.87 -16.15 -9.62
CA GLN A 101 -11.02 -15.30 -10.81
C GLN A 101 -9.67 -14.92 -11.44
N ILE A 102 -8.62 -14.82 -10.63
CA ILE A 102 -7.27 -14.46 -11.09
C ILE A 102 -6.33 -15.66 -11.26
N ASN A 103 -6.88 -16.89 -11.28
CA ASN A 103 -6.10 -18.12 -11.45
C ASN A 103 -4.93 -18.27 -10.46
N THR A 104 -5.17 -17.99 -9.17
CA THR A 104 -4.16 -18.19 -8.13
C THR A 104 -3.71 -19.65 -8.07
N LYS A 105 -2.39 -19.85 -8.18
CA LYS A 105 -1.74 -21.13 -7.95
C LYS A 105 -1.46 -21.26 -6.46
N TYR A 106 -2.09 -22.25 -5.83
CA TYR A 106 -1.98 -22.49 -4.40
C TYR A 106 -0.86 -23.47 -4.08
N GLY A 107 0.07 -23.07 -3.22
CA GLY A 107 1.19 -23.89 -2.76
C GLY A 107 1.27 -23.99 -1.24
N ILE A 108 2.14 -24.89 -0.76
CA ILE A 108 2.27 -25.19 0.67
C ILE A 108 2.77 -23.98 1.47
N ASN A 109 3.73 -23.24 0.91
CA ASN A 109 4.40 -22.11 1.56
C ASN A 109 4.06 -20.76 0.92
N GLU A 110 3.63 -20.77 -0.34
CA GLU A 110 3.35 -19.57 -1.11
C GLU A 110 2.20 -19.83 -2.08
N SER A 111 1.45 -18.79 -2.37
CA SER A 111 0.42 -18.81 -3.41
C SER A 111 0.53 -17.53 -4.22
N GLY A 112 0.39 -17.64 -5.54
CA GLY A 112 0.64 -16.51 -6.43
C GLY A 112 -0.21 -16.57 -7.70
N SER A 113 -0.49 -15.40 -8.23
CA SER A 113 -1.09 -15.24 -9.56
C SER A 113 -0.36 -14.15 -10.31
N ASN A 114 -0.46 -14.22 -11.64
CA ASN A 114 0.11 -13.21 -12.49
C ASN A 114 -0.69 -11.90 -12.36
N ARG A 115 0.02 -10.78 -12.19
CA ARG A 115 -0.53 -9.41 -12.13
C ARG A 115 -1.47 -9.07 -13.28
N TYR A 116 -1.23 -9.61 -14.48
CA TYR A 116 -2.11 -9.38 -15.64
C TYR A 116 -3.52 -9.96 -15.42
N TYR A 117 -3.66 -11.09 -14.73
CA TYR A 117 -4.98 -11.67 -14.47
C TYR A 117 -5.84 -10.81 -13.52
N LEU A 118 -5.21 -10.09 -12.59
CA LEU A 118 -5.94 -9.12 -11.76
C LEU A 118 -6.41 -7.92 -12.60
N ALA A 119 -5.58 -7.41 -13.50
CA ALA A 119 -5.99 -6.35 -14.43
C ALA A 119 -7.16 -6.81 -15.31
N ASP A 120 -7.07 -8.01 -15.89
CA ASP A 120 -8.12 -8.60 -16.72
C ASP A 120 -9.42 -8.78 -15.94
N PHE A 121 -9.35 -9.26 -14.69
CA PHE A 121 -10.54 -9.42 -13.86
C PHE A 121 -11.21 -8.06 -13.54
N LEU A 122 -10.43 -7.03 -13.19
CA LEU A 122 -10.98 -5.68 -13.01
C LEU A 122 -11.61 -5.17 -14.32
N ASN A 123 -11.01 -5.46 -15.47
CA ASN A 123 -11.53 -5.04 -16.77
C ASN A 123 -12.83 -5.76 -17.14
N GLN A 124 -12.99 -7.03 -16.78
CA GLN A 124 -14.26 -7.75 -16.93
C GLN A 124 -15.40 -7.13 -16.11
N LEU A 125 -15.07 -6.50 -14.97
CA LEU A 125 -16.05 -5.73 -14.22
C LEU A 125 -16.40 -4.43 -14.96
N GLY A 126 -15.61 -3.99 -15.95
CA GLY A 126 -15.79 -2.79 -16.76
C GLY A 126 -14.93 -1.62 -16.30
N TYR A 127 -13.75 -1.91 -15.75
CA TYR A 127 -12.65 -0.96 -15.64
C TYR A 127 -11.74 -1.05 -16.88
N ASN A 128 -10.70 -0.23 -16.95
CA ASN A 128 -9.74 -0.24 -18.06
C ASN A 128 -8.30 -0.11 -17.54
N TYR A 129 -7.91 -1.04 -16.68
CA TYR A 129 -6.58 -1.15 -16.12
C TYR A 129 -5.63 -1.85 -17.07
N THR A 130 -4.41 -1.36 -17.09
CA THR A 130 -3.25 -1.95 -17.73
C THR A 130 -2.12 -2.04 -16.71
N VAL A 131 -1.25 -3.04 -16.89
CA VAL A 131 -0.01 -3.13 -16.10
C VAL A 131 1.03 -2.21 -16.73
N LYS A 132 1.56 -1.27 -15.94
CA LYS A 132 2.57 -0.30 -16.36
C LYS A 132 3.72 -0.27 -15.36
N ASP A 133 4.89 0.19 -15.81
CA ASP A 133 5.98 0.52 -14.90
C ASP A 133 5.52 1.56 -13.87
N ILE A 134 6.16 1.56 -12.71
CA ILE A 134 5.79 2.46 -11.62
C ILE A 134 5.95 3.94 -12.03
N ASP A 135 4.89 4.72 -11.82
CA ASP A 135 4.88 6.17 -12.02
C ASP A 135 4.47 6.82 -10.70
N TYR A 136 5.46 7.34 -9.98
CA TYR A 136 5.26 7.96 -8.66
C TYR A 136 4.36 9.19 -8.73
N SER A 137 4.48 10.00 -9.78
CA SER A 137 3.64 11.19 -9.98
C SER A 137 2.17 10.79 -10.18
N TYR A 138 1.93 9.73 -10.95
CA TYR A 138 0.60 9.16 -11.11
C TYR A 138 0.05 8.63 -9.78
N ILE A 139 0.83 7.83 -9.04
CA ILE A 139 0.41 7.27 -7.74
C ILE A 139 0.07 8.39 -6.76
N ILE A 140 0.92 9.41 -6.63
CA ILE A 140 0.67 10.56 -5.76
C ILE A 140 -0.62 11.28 -6.18
N THR A 141 -0.84 11.47 -7.49
CA THR A 141 -2.07 12.07 -8.01
C THR A 141 -3.31 11.24 -7.68
N GLN A 142 -3.25 9.91 -7.80
CA GLN A 142 -4.34 9.02 -7.41
C GLN A 142 -4.63 9.14 -5.91
N LEU A 143 -3.60 9.16 -5.07
CA LEU A 143 -3.73 9.26 -3.62
C LEU A 143 -4.33 10.59 -3.17
N TYR A 144 -4.01 11.72 -3.82
CA TYR A 144 -4.70 12.99 -3.59
C TYR A 144 -6.20 12.92 -3.91
N ASN A 145 -6.59 12.08 -4.86
CA ASN A 145 -8.00 11.81 -5.21
C ASN A 145 -8.63 10.70 -4.36
N ASN A 146 -7.95 10.27 -3.28
CA ASN A 146 -8.33 9.16 -2.41
C ASN A 146 -8.46 7.82 -3.15
N ILE A 147 -7.72 7.63 -4.25
CA ILE A 147 -7.70 6.39 -5.02
C ILE A 147 -6.40 5.65 -4.69
N PRO A 148 -6.46 4.47 -4.04
CA PRO A 148 -5.30 3.63 -3.85
C PRO A 148 -4.88 2.97 -5.17
N THR A 149 -3.63 2.59 -5.27
CA THR A 149 -3.06 1.94 -6.46
C THR A 149 -2.54 0.56 -6.11
N VAL A 150 -2.91 -0.45 -6.90
CA VAL A 150 -2.33 -1.80 -6.79
C VAL A 150 -0.94 -1.77 -7.41
N ILE A 151 0.06 -2.26 -6.67
CA ILE A 151 1.47 -2.30 -7.08
C ILE A 151 1.96 -3.73 -6.97
N SER A 152 2.72 -4.17 -7.97
CA SER A 152 3.48 -5.42 -7.93
C SER A 152 4.97 -5.10 -7.95
N ILE A 153 5.70 -5.60 -6.97
CA ILE A 153 7.15 -5.40 -6.80
C ILE A 153 7.85 -6.75 -6.89
N PHE A 154 9.05 -6.77 -7.45
CA PHE A 154 9.81 -7.98 -7.71
C PHE A 154 11.25 -7.84 -7.24
N ASN A 155 11.84 -8.98 -6.92
CA ASN A 155 13.28 -9.19 -6.85
C ASN A 155 13.66 -10.39 -7.73
N LYS A 156 14.91 -10.83 -7.64
CA LYS A 156 15.40 -11.96 -8.45
C LYS A 156 14.71 -13.30 -8.18
N ASP A 157 14.16 -13.51 -6.97
CA ASP A 157 13.67 -14.80 -6.49
C ASP A 157 12.15 -14.80 -6.21
N ALA A 158 11.52 -13.64 -6.05
CA ALA A 158 10.15 -13.49 -5.57
C ALA A 158 9.46 -12.22 -6.10
N GLY A 159 8.14 -12.26 -6.11
CA GLY A 159 7.27 -11.11 -6.38
C GLY A 159 6.24 -10.92 -5.28
N HIS A 160 5.78 -9.69 -5.09
CA HIS A 160 4.74 -9.35 -4.14
C HIS A 160 3.77 -8.33 -4.74
N THR A 161 2.48 -8.52 -4.51
CA THR A 161 1.44 -7.56 -4.90
C THR A 161 0.81 -6.96 -3.66
N LEU A 162 0.76 -5.63 -3.60
CA LEU A 162 0.32 -4.84 -2.46
C LEU A 162 -0.53 -3.65 -2.92
N ILE A 163 -1.05 -2.86 -1.97
CA ILE A 163 -1.79 -1.64 -2.28
C ILE A 163 -1.06 -0.44 -1.68
N CYS A 164 -0.72 0.53 -2.51
CA CYS A 164 -0.30 1.84 -2.07
C CYS A 164 -1.55 2.68 -1.79
N ASP A 165 -1.78 3.04 -0.53
CA ASP A 165 -3.03 3.64 -0.09
C ASP A 165 -2.86 4.91 0.74
N ARG A 166 -1.61 5.32 0.97
CA ARG A 166 -1.27 6.49 1.79
C ARG A 166 -0.10 7.25 1.20
N TYR A 167 -0.13 8.56 1.39
CA TYR A 167 0.92 9.47 0.95
C TYR A 167 1.19 10.51 2.03
N LYS A 168 2.47 10.83 2.21
CA LYS A 168 2.96 11.83 3.17
C LYS A 168 4.00 12.70 2.48
N LYS A 169 3.78 14.02 2.50
CA LYS A 169 4.77 15.02 2.09
C LYS A 169 5.41 15.62 3.34
N ILE A 170 6.72 15.54 3.46
CA ILE A 170 7.49 16.24 4.49
C ILE A 170 8.11 17.45 3.81
N THR A 171 7.84 18.63 4.34
CA THR A 171 8.42 19.89 3.85
C THR A 171 9.29 20.47 4.94
N THR A 172 10.57 20.65 4.65
CA THR A 172 11.53 21.31 5.54
C THR A 172 11.80 22.69 5.00
N THR A 173 11.39 23.70 5.76
CA THR A 173 11.71 25.11 5.52
C THR A 173 12.77 25.52 6.54
N THR A 174 13.87 26.08 6.07
CA THR A 174 14.92 26.61 6.93
C THR A 174 14.92 28.12 6.82
N THR A 175 14.87 28.84 7.94
CA THR A 175 15.08 30.29 7.96
C THR A 175 16.48 30.55 8.48
N SER A 176 17.27 31.33 7.75
CA SER A 176 18.55 31.83 8.28
C SER A 176 18.44 33.32 8.56
N THR A 177 18.91 33.71 9.74
CA THR A 177 19.11 35.10 10.12
C THR A 177 20.56 35.46 9.84
N PHE A 178 20.77 36.51 9.06
CA PHE A 178 22.09 37.05 8.77
C PHE A 178 22.24 38.38 9.49
N GLY A 179 23.38 38.57 10.14
CA GLY A 179 23.76 39.82 10.76
C GLY A 179 24.81 40.56 9.94
N TRP A 180 24.68 41.89 9.85
CA TRP A 180 25.67 42.72 9.18
C TRP A 180 26.90 42.91 10.07
N VAL A 181 28.07 42.58 9.52
CA VAL A 181 29.37 42.90 10.12
C VAL A 181 29.93 44.14 9.42
N GLY A 182 30.04 45.24 10.15
CA GLY A 182 30.56 46.49 9.60
C GLY A 182 30.12 47.71 10.39
N THR A 183 30.56 48.87 9.94
CA THR A 183 30.18 50.15 10.51
C THR A 183 29.00 50.75 9.74
N ASP A 184 28.15 51.50 10.43
CA ASP A 184 27.11 52.32 9.79
C ASP A 184 27.71 53.46 8.94
N ASN A 185 26.86 54.28 8.33
CA ASN A 185 27.28 55.42 7.51
C ASN A 185 28.04 56.52 8.30
N LEU A 186 28.12 56.40 9.63
CA LEU A 186 28.84 57.29 10.53
C LEU A 186 30.16 56.67 11.02
N GLY A 187 30.48 55.44 10.63
CA GLY A 187 31.68 54.73 11.08
C GLY A 187 31.50 53.98 12.41
N ASN A 188 30.28 53.83 12.93
CA ASN A 188 30.02 53.13 14.18
C ASN A 188 29.69 51.64 13.94
N ASP A 189 30.44 50.74 14.57
CA ASP A 189 30.05 49.34 14.70
C ASP A 189 29.17 49.21 15.96
N SER A 190 27.88 48.95 15.76
CA SER A 190 26.91 48.84 16.85
C SER A 190 26.68 47.39 17.31
N ASN A 191 27.44 46.43 16.78
CA ASN A 191 27.29 45.03 17.14
C ASN A 191 27.71 44.78 18.60
N GLU A 192 26.98 43.92 19.29
CA GLU A 192 27.29 43.52 20.65
C GLU A 192 28.44 42.51 20.65
N ARG A 193 29.43 42.72 21.52
CA ARG A 193 30.63 41.87 21.63
C ARG A 193 30.84 41.37 23.05
N ASP A 194 31.33 40.14 23.18
CA ASP A 194 31.83 39.62 24.45
C ASP A 194 33.19 40.22 24.83
N GLU A 195 33.70 39.88 26.02
CA GLU A 195 34.99 40.34 26.53
C GLU A 195 36.20 39.89 25.66
N ALA A 196 36.03 38.82 24.88
CA ALA A 196 37.03 38.33 23.94
C ALA A 196 36.93 39.00 22.54
N GLY A 197 35.97 39.91 22.36
CA GLY A 197 35.75 40.66 21.12
C GLY A 197 34.91 39.91 20.06
N ASN A 198 34.35 38.74 20.39
CA ASN A 198 33.47 38.00 19.49
C ASN A 198 32.10 38.69 19.43
N ILE A 199 31.49 38.75 18.24
CA ILE A 199 30.13 39.28 18.08
C ILE A 199 29.14 38.28 18.70
N ILE A 200 28.35 38.73 19.67
CA ILE A 200 27.30 37.96 20.34
C ILE A 200 25.89 38.46 20.01
N GLY A 201 25.76 39.64 19.40
CA GLY A 201 24.49 40.20 18.94
C GLY A 201 24.68 41.15 17.76
N TYR A 202 23.84 41.04 16.74
CA TYR A 202 23.90 41.88 15.54
C TYR A 202 22.88 43.00 15.60
N THR A 203 23.28 44.24 15.27
CA THR A 203 22.38 45.40 15.28
C THR A 203 21.38 45.36 14.14
N PHE A 204 21.86 44.98 12.94
CA PHE A 204 21.06 44.86 11.75
C PHE A 204 21.04 43.41 11.32
N THR A 205 19.88 42.80 11.43
CA THR A 205 19.62 41.46 10.93
C THR A 205 18.69 41.52 9.72
N TYR A 206 18.84 40.57 8.82
CA TYR A 206 17.80 40.25 7.86
C TYR A 206 17.56 38.74 7.86
N GLU A 207 16.30 38.37 7.67
CA GLU A 207 15.91 36.97 7.53
C GLU A 207 15.85 36.61 6.06
N ARG A 208 16.31 35.39 5.75
CA ARG A 208 16.09 34.76 4.46
C ARG A 208 15.49 33.39 4.71
N GLU A 209 14.31 33.18 4.16
CA GLU A 209 13.76 31.83 3.98
C GLU A 209 14.63 31.11 2.94
N ASN A 210 15.23 30.00 3.34
CA ASN A 210 16.05 29.16 2.48
C ASN A 210 15.26 27.96 1.95
N LEU A 211 15.86 27.34 0.94
CA LEU A 211 15.35 26.25 0.12
C LEU A 211 14.36 25.33 0.86
N THR A 212 13.14 25.26 0.33
CA THR A 212 12.14 24.29 0.73
C THR A 212 12.51 22.92 0.14
N ASN A 213 12.97 21.99 0.98
CA ASN A 213 13.15 20.60 0.57
C ASN A 213 11.85 19.83 0.84
N ALA A 214 11.37 19.08 -0.16
CA ALA A 214 10.21 18.22 -0.02
C ALA A 214 10.59 16.75 -0.21
N THR A 215 10.33 15.92 0.80
CA THR A 215 10.42 14.47 0.70
C THR A 215 9.02 13.89 0.55
N HIS A 216 8.86 12.99 -0.42
CA HIS A 216 7.60 12.32 -0.73
C HIS A 216 7.67 10.88 -0.27
N GLN A 217 6.73 10.45 0.57
CA GLN A 217 6.68 9.10 1.12
C GLN A 217 5.33 8.43 0.83
N LEU A 218 5.38 7.12 0.57
CA LEU A 218 4.25 6.25 0.32
C LEU A 218 4.09 5.27 1.48
N GLY A 219 2.85 5.08 1.90
CA GLY A 219 2.44 4.04 2.84
C GLY A 219 1.64 2.97 2.12
N MET A 220 1.88 1.72 2.49
CA MET A 220 1.34 0.56 1.78
C MET A 220 0.58 -0.36 2.73
N ASN A 221 -0.42 -1.05 2.19
CA ASN A 221 -1.02 -2.22 2.79
C ASN A 221 -0.38 -3.46 2.16
N TRP A 222 0.36 -4.21 2.96
CA TRP A 222 1.20 -5.32 2.49
C TRP A 222 0.45 -6.64 2.34
N GLY A 223 -0.82 -6.72 2.77
CA GLY A 223 -1.58 -7.97 2.76
C GLY A 223 -1.12 -8.96 3.83
N TYR A 224 -0.63 -8.47 4.97
CA TYR A 224 -0.12 -9.26 6.10
C TYR A 224 -0.74 -8.84 7.44
N ASP A 225 -2.07 -8.75 7.51
CA ASP A 225 -2.78 -8.43 8.76
C ASP A 225 -2.41 -7.06 9.37
N GLY A 226 -2.01 -6.11 8.53
CA GLY A 226 -1.51 -4.81 8.98
C GLY A 226 -0.04 -4.80 9.39
N SER A 227 0.63 -5.96 9.38
CA SER A 227 2.09 -6.02 9.52
C SER A 227 2.74 -5.21 8.41
N TYR A 228 3.75 -4.41 8.77
CA TYR A 228 4.48 -3.49 7.88
C TYR A 228 3.67 -2.31 7.33
N ASP A 229 2.37 -2.23 7.58
CA ASP A 229 1.56 -1.09 7.15
C ASP A 229 1.97 0.21 7.88
N TYR A 230 2.74 0.16 8.95
CA TYR A 230 3.27 1.37 9.60
C TYR A 230 4.45 2.02 8.85
N LEU A 231 5.03 1.32 7.86
CA LEU A 231 6.19 1.80 7.12
C LEU A 231 5.84 2.93 6.15
N TRP A 232 6.78 3.87 6.02
CA TRP A 232 6.76 4.96 5.05
C TRP A 232 8.01 4.87 4.19
N LEU A 233 7.81 4.68 2.90
CA LEU A 233 8.89 4.46 1.93
C LEU A 233 9.00 5.66 1.01
N GLU A 234 10.21 6.08 0.66
CA GLU A 234 10.38 7.19 -0.27
C GLU A 234 9.80 6.86 -1.65
N ALA A 235 9.13 7.85 -2.26
CA ALA A 235 8.53 7.74 -3.59
C ALA A 235 9.60 7.92 -4.69
N SER A 236 10.59 7.03 -4.74
CA SER A 236 11.73 7.15 -5.66
C SER A 236 12.20 5.80 -6.19
N SER A 237 12.85 5.79 -7.36
CA SER A 237 13.46 4.59 -7.96
C SER A 237 14.59 3.97 -7.12
N TYR A 238 15.14 4.72 -6.17
CA TYR A 238 16.25 4.29 -5.30
C TYR A 238 15.78 3.80 -3.93
N SER A 239 14.46 3.81 -3.67
CA SER A 239 13.92 3.40 -2.37
C SER A 239 14.00 1.88 -2.22
N ASP A 240 14.61 1.40 -1.14
CA ASP A 240 14.47 0.00 -0.74
C ASP A 240 13.09 -0.20 -0.11
N TRP A 241 12.24 -0.99 -0.75
CA TRP A 241 10.92 -1.32 -0.22
C TRP A 241 11.08 -2.53 0.69
N VAL A 242 11.23 -2.27 2.00
CA VAL A 242 11.72 -3.30 2.94
C VAL A 242 10.59 -3.95 3.75
N SER A 243 10.55 -5.28 3.69
CA SER A 243 10.33 -6.15 4.86
C SER A 243 11.27 -7.36 4.72
N ASN A 244 12.47 -7.32 5.32
CA ASN A 244 13.50 -8.38 5.29
C ASN A 244 13.96 -8.91 3.91
N THR A 245 13.41 -8.38 2.82
CA THR A 245 13.61 -8.81 1.44
C THR A 245 13.60 -7.55 0.59
N THR A 246 14.67 -7.32 -0.17
CA THR A 246 14.80 -6.16 -1.05
C THR A 246 14.04 -6.45 -2.34
N TYR A 247 13.10 -5.57 -2.73
CA TYR A 247 12.38 -5.61 -4.01
C TYR A 247 12.91 -4.50 -4.95
N ASP A 248 14.02 -4.78 -5.61
CA ASP A 248 14.85 -3.83 -6.36
C ASP A 248 14.94 -4.09 -7.87
N THR A 249 14.30 -5.13 -8.39
CA THR A 249 14.42 -5.47 -9.83
C THR A 249 13.37 -4.78 -10.70
N GLU A 250 12.10 -5.12 -10.50
CA GLU A 250 10.99 -4.62 -11.32
C GLU A 250 9.84 -4.12 -10.44
N ARG A 251 9.19 -3.03 -10.85
CA ARG A 251 8.03 -2.45 -10.16
C ARG A 251 6.97 -2.04 -11.16
N TYR A 252 5.77 -2.54 -10.93
CA TYR A 252 4.62 -2.30 -11.78
C TYR A 252 3.44 -1.78 -10.98
N MET A 253 2.54 -1.08 -11.63
CA MET A 253 1.27 -0.63 -11.09
C MET A 253 0.12 -0.92 -12.05
N LEU A 254 -1.09 -0.96 -11.52
CA LEU A 254 -2.30 -0.91 -12.33
C LEU A 254 -2.67 0.55 -12.62
N LYS A 255 -2.86 0.88 -13.90
CA LYS A 255 -3.25 2.20 -14.40
C LYS A 255 -4.34 2.10 -15.45
#